data_AF-A0A453DD23-F1
#
_entry.id   AF-A0A453DD23-F1
#
_cell.length_a   1.000
_cell.length_b   1.000
_cell.length_c   1.000
_cell.angle_alpha   90.00
_cell.angle_beta   90.00
_cell.angle_gamma   90.00
#
_symmetry.space_group_name_H-M   'P 1'
#
loop_
_entity.id
_entity.type
_entity.pdbx_description
1 polymer ?
#
loop_
_entity_poly.entity_id
_entity_poly.type
_entity_poly.pdbx_seq_one_letter_code
_entity_poly.pdbx_strand_id
1 'polypeptide(L)'
;RNGQNSGCNGGIMDDAFDFIVRNGGIDTEEDYPYTAKEGKCDLAKKARKVVSIDGFEDVRADDEASLMKAVAHQPVSVAIEAGGREFQLYESGVFTGRCGTELDHAVLAVGYGKEADGGKDYWLVRNSWGPGWGEGGYIRMERNVTARAGKCGIAMFASYPVKNGPNPKPAPPAPEGKCDRYSSCPAGSTCCCTYGVRSVCLAWGCCPAEGATCCRDRSTCCPADYPVCNAGSRTCAKSKGSPYTVDALPRTPAKRQRTAVSELVDSIFSI
;
A
#
# COMPACT_ATOMS: atom_id res chain seq x y z
N ARG A 1 10.62 -12.84 -1.46
CA ARG A 1 9.18 -13.18 -1.51
C ARG A 1 9.03 -14.45 -0.68
N ASN A 2 8.79 -14.35 0.63
CA ASN A 2 8.66 -15.51 1.53
C ASN A 2 7.35 -15.39 2.34
N GLY A 3 6.22 -15.16 1.66
CA GLY A 3 4.88 -15.08 2.27
C GLY A 3 3.82 -15.53 1.26
N GLN A 4 2.62 -15.87 1.74
CA GLN A 4 1.46 -16.35 1.00
C GLN A 4 0.72 -15.26 0.22
N ASN A 5 1.00 -13.98 0.51
CA ASN A 5 0.37 -12.83 -0.14
C ASN A 5 0.68 -12.77 -1.65
N SER A 6 -0.39 -12.84 -2.46
CA SER A 6 -0.35 -13.00 -3.92
C SER A 6 -1.09 -11.89 -4.66
N GLY A 7 -0.96 -10.66 -4.16
CA GLY A 7 -1.55 -9.46 -4.75
C GLY A 7 -3.08 -9.52 -4.76
N CYS A 8 -3.68 -9.42 -5.95
CA CYS A 8 -5.13 -9.49 -6.12
C CYS A 8 -5.70 -10.93 -5.99
N ASN A 9 -4.86 -11.95 -5.85
CA ASN A 9 -5.28 -13.36 -5.72
C ASN A 9 -5.40 -13.82 -4.26
N GLY A 10 -5.44 -12.88 -3.31
CA GLY A 10 -5.58 -13.16 -1.89
C GLY A 10 -4.25 -13.20 -1.13
N GLY A 11 -4.37 -13.46 0.16
CA GLY A 11 -3.30 -13.38 1.13
C GLY A 11 -3.81 -13.51 2.56
N ILE A 12 -2.90 -13.40 3.52
CA ILE A 12 -3.16 -13.42 4.96
C ILE A 12 -2.64 -12.14 5.63
N MET A 13 -3.35 -11.69 6.67
CA MET A 13 -3.08 -10.43 7.36
C MET A 13 -1.73 -10.44 8.07
N ASP A 14 -1.34 -11.58 8.62
CA ASP A 14 -0.08 -11.77 9.35
C ASP A 14 1.15 -11.54 8.46
N ASP A 15 1.13 -12.04 7.23
CA ASP A 15 2.18 -11.79 6.24
C ASP A 15 2.24 -10.31 5.84
N ALA A 16 1.11 -9.61 5.88
CA ALA A 16 1.08 -8.16 5.65
C ALA A 16 1.71 -7.41 6.84
N PHE A 17 1.40 -7.80 8.08
CA PHE A 17 2.05 -7.24 9.26
C PHE A 17 3.56 -7.53 9.29
N ASP A 18 3.95 -8.78 9.06
CA ASP A 18 5.35 -9.18 8.96
C ASP A 18 6.09 -8.40 7.87
N PHE A 19 5.45 -8.17 6.71
CA PHE A 19 6.01 -7.27 5.71
C PHE A 19 6.22 -5.87 6.26
N ILE A 20 5.24 -5.26 6.96
CA ILE A 20 5.38 -3.91 7.52
C ILE A 20 6.55 -3.86 8.52
N VAL A 21 6.69 -4.87 9.39
CA VAL A 21 7.81 -4.99 10.35
C VAL A 21 9.15 -5.04 9.59
N ARG A 22 9.33 -6.00 8.67
CA ARG A 22 10.58 -6.20 7.92
C ARG A 22 10.92 -5.03 7.00
N ASN A 23 9.89 -4.36 6.50
CA ASN A 23 10.02 -3.19 5.65
C ASN A 23 10.33 -1.92 6.46
N GLY A 24 10.23 -1.95 7.80
CA GLY A 24 10.43 -0.80 8.67
C GLY A 24 9.28 0.21 8.65
N GLY A 25 8.09 -0.21 8.18
CA GLY A 25 6.89 0.61 8.10
C GLY A 25 6.19 0.63 6.75
N ILE A 26 5.13 1.43 6.66
CA ILE A 26 4.26 1.64 5.51
C ILE A 26 4.02 3.15 5.29
N ASP A 27 3.67 3.50 4.05
CA ASP A 27 3.39 4.86 3.62
C ASP A 27 1.89 5.21 3.79
N THR A 28 1.51 6.45 3.49
CA THR A 28 0.11 6.89 3.47
C THR A 28 -0.60 6.54 2.16
N GLU A 29 -1.93 6.49 2.19
CA GLU A 29 -2.76 6.34 0.98
C GLU A 29 -2.53 7.49 -0.02
N GLU A 30 -2.31 8.72 0.46
CA GLU A 30 -2.02 9.87 -0.41
C GLU A 30 -0.73 9.68 -1.21
N ASP A 31 0.29 9.09 -0.58
CA ASP A 31 1.60 8.86 -1.18
C ASP A 31 1.67 7.58 -2.03
N TYR A 32 0.90 6.55 -1.67
CA TYR A 32 0.75 5.30 -2.41
C TYR A 32 -0.73 4.93 -2.64
N PRO A 33 -1.43 5.62 -3.58
CA PRO A 33 -2.85 5.40 -3.78
C PRO A 33 -3.20 4.00 -4.28
N TYR A 34 -4.33 3.48 -3.81
CA TYR A 34 -4.91 2.23 -4.26
C TYR A 34 -5.39 2.32 -5.72
N THR A 35 -5.11 1.29 -6.52
CA THR A 35 -5.47 1.26 -7.96
C THR A 35 -6.29 0.03 -8.35
N ALA A 36 -6.71 -0.79 -7.39
CA ALA A 36 -7.49 -2.01 -7.59
C ALA A 36 -6.87 -3.03 -8.57
N LYS A 37 -5.55 -2.98 -8.79
CA LYS A 37 -4.80 -3.92 -9.61
C LYS A 37 -3.39 -4.10 -9.08
N GLU A 38 -2.83 -5.29 -9.25
CA GLU A 38 -1.43 -5.52 -8.92
C GLU A 38 -0.52 -4.74 -9.89
N GLY A 39 0.33 -3.89 -9.32
CA GLY A 39 1.37 -3.15 -10.03
C GLY A 39 2.76 -3.65 -9.67
N LYS A 40 3.78 -3.17 -10.39
CA LYS A 40 5.16 -3.33 -9.95
C LYS A 40 5.37 -2.51 -8.68
N CYS A 41 6.14 -3.04 -7.73
CA CYS A 41 6.49 -2.33 -6.51
C CYS A 41 7.32 -1.08 -6.85
N ASP A 42 6.78 0.10 -6.56
CA ASP A 42 7.50 1.35 -6.67
C ASP A 42 8.45 1.49 -5.48
N LEU A 43 9.75 1.31 -5.73
CA LEU A 43 10.78 1.32 -4.68
C LEU A 43 10.96 2.69 -4.05
N ALA A 44 10.74 3.78 -4.80
CA ALA A 44 10.85 5.13 -4.28
C ALA A 44 9.71 5.43 -3.30
N LYS A 45 8.48 5.03 -3.64
CA LYS A 45 7.34 5.14 -2.72
C LYS A 45 7.50 4.19 -1.54
N LYS A 46 7.91 2.94 -1.78
CA LYS A 46 8.16 1.95 -0.71
C LYS A 46 9.18 2.43 0.30
N ALA A 47 10.17 3.24 -0.09
CA ALA A 47 11.19 3.75 0.83
C ALA A 47 10.62 4.72 1.89
N ARG A 48 9.46 5.34 1.65
CA ARG A 48 8.81 6.21 2.63
C ARG A 48 8.09 5.40 3.70
N LYS A 49 8.37 5.70 4.97
CA LYS A 49 7.82 5.04 6.15
C LYS A 49 7.18 6.10 7.04
N VAL A 50 5.85 6.17 7.05
CA VAL A 50 5.11 7.12 7.88
C VAL A 50 4.64 6.47 9.16
N VAL A 51 4.20 5.21 9.08
CA VAL A 51 3.79 4.40 10.23
C VAL A 51 4.62 3.13 10.28
N SER A 52 5.01 2.70 11.47
CA SER A 52 5.69 1.42 11.69
C SER A 52 4.93 0.60 12.72
N ILE A 53 5.15 -0.71 12.75
CA ILE A 53 4.71 -1.60 13.81
C ILE A 53 5.92 -2.42 14.27
N ASP A 54 5.91 -2.84 15.52
CA ASP A 54 7.04 -3.54 16.14
C ASP A 54 6.86 -5.07 16.09
N GLY A 55 5.65 -5.52 15.77
CA GLY A 55 5.27 -6.92 15.63
C GLY A 55 3.77 -7.05 15.36
N PHE A 56 3.26 -8.27 15.47
CA PHE A 56 1.84 -8.57 15.53
C PHE A 56 1.62 -9.78 16.44
N GLU A 57 0.40 -9.94 16.92
CA GLU A 57 -0.01 -11.05 17.76
C GLU A 57 -1.31 -11.66 17.25
N ASP A 58 -1.39 -12.98 17.35
CA ASP A 58 -2.60 -13.72 17.07
C ASP A 58 -3.48 -13.76 18.32
N VAL A 59 -4.77 -13.53 18.10
CA VAL A 59 -5.79 -13.82 19.11
C VAL A 59 -5.95 -15.33 19.19
N ARG A 60 -6.17 -15.84 20.41
CA ARG A 60 -6.50 -17.25 20.62
C ARG A 60 -7.69 -17.67 19.74
N ALA A 61 -7.45 -18.63 18.87
CA ALA A 61 -8.47 -19.16 17.97
C ALA A 61 -9.66 -19.77 18.72
N ASP A 62 -10.84 -19.67 18.12
CA ASP A 62 -12.11 -20.22 18.59
C ASP A 62 -12.53 -19.73 19.98
N ASP A 63 -12.19 -18.47 20.30
CA ASP A 63 -12.46 -17.85 21.58
C ASP A 63 -12.91 -16.38 21.43
N GLU A 64 -14.23 -16.18 21.33
CA GLU A 64 -14.84 -14.84 21.27
C GLU A 64 -14.49 -13.96 22.48
N ALA A 65 -14.17 -14.55 23.65
CA ALA A 65 -13.78 -13.76 24.82
C ALA A 65 -12.37 -13.20 24.67
N SER A 66 -11.44 -13.99 24.12
CA SER A 66 -10.10 -13.51 23.75
C SER A 66 -10.16 -12.43 22.67
N LEU A 67 -11.00 -12.62 21.64
CA LEU A 67 -11.24 -11.61 20.61
C LEU A 67 -11.83 -10.33 21.20
N MET A 68 -12.80 -10.44 22.10
CA MET A 68 -13.44 -9.29 22.75
C MET A 68 -12.42 -8.47 23.54
N LYS A 69 -11.53 -9.16 24.27
CA LYS A 69 -10.45 -8.53 25.01
C LYS A 69 -9.51 -7.75 24.07
N ALA A 70 -9.13 -8.34 22.93
CA ALA A 70 -8.27 -7.65 21.96
C ALA A 70 -8.97 -6.43 21.35
N VAL A 71 -10.21 -6.58 20.89
CA VAL A 71 -11.02 -5.50 20.29
C VAL A 71 -11.25 -4.34 21.25
N ALA A 72 -11.33 -4.60 22.57
CA ALA A 72 -11.44 -3.55 23.58
C ALA A 72 -10.21 -2.63 23.66
N HIS A 73 -9.03 -3.09 23.22
CA HIS A 73 -7.80 -2.30 23.23
C HIS A 73 -7.53 -1.61 21.90
N GLN A 74 -7.86 -2.26 20.78
CA GLN A 74 -7.64 -1.74 19.43
C GLN A 74 -8.44 -2.52 18.39
N PRO A 75 -8.61 -1.99 17.16
CA PRO A 75 -9.18 -2.76 16.06
C PRO A 75 -8.35 -4.03 15.76
N VAL A 76 -9.05 -5.11 15.43
CA VAL A 76 -8.45 -6.44 15.17
C VAL A 76 -8.82 -6.90 13.76
N SER A 77 -7.83 -7.35 12.99
CA SER A 77 -8.08 -7.98 11.69
C SER A 77 -8.62 -9.38 11.92
N VAL A 78 -9.73 -9.73 11.28
CA VAL A 78 -10.40 -11.03 11.43
C VAL A 78 -10.73 -11.60 10.06
N ALA A 79 -10.61 -12.92 9.89
CA ALA A 79 -11.13 -13.61 8.72
C ALA A 79 -12.55 -14.13 8.99
N ILE A 80 -13.39 -14.11 7.97
CA ILE A 80 -14.78 -14.59 8.00
C ILE A 80 -15.10 -15.34 6.71
N GLU A 81 -16.18 -16.11 6.73
CA GLU A 81 -16.90 -16.53 5.52
C GLU A 81 -17.89 -15.45 5.10
N ALA A 82 -17.64 -14.81 3.96
CA ALA A 82 -18.46 -13.75 3.38
C ALA A 82 -19.09 -14.12 2.03
N GLY A 83 -18.77 -15.30 1.46
CA GLY A 83 -19.29 -15.77 0.18
C GLY A 83 -20.78 -16.11 0.17
N GLY A 84 -21.41 -16.28 1.33
CA GLY A 84 -22.84 -16.62 1.46
C GLY A 84 -23.79 -15.50 0.99
N ARG A 85 -24.89 -15.88 0.32
CA ARG A 85 -25.90 -14.94 -0.20
C ARG A 85 -26.46 -14.00 0.87
N GLU A 86 -26.72 -14.51 2.07
CA GLU A 86 -27.29 -13.70 3.16
C GLU A 86 -26.31 -12.63 3.64
N PHE A 87 -25.00 -12.93 3.64
CA PHE A 87 -23.96 -11.94 3.96
C PHE A 87 -23.85 -10.89 2.86
N GLN A 88 -23.81 -11.30 1.59
CA GLN A 88 -23.70 -10.39 0.46
C GLN A 88 -24.86 -9.36 0.40
N LEU A 89 -26.07 -9.80 0.77
CA LEU A 89 -27.29 -8.98 0.74
C LEU A 89 -27.60 -8.28 2.07
N TYR A 90 -26.66 -8.25 3.03
CA TYR A 90 -26.85 -7.54 4.28
C TYR A 90 -27.05 -6.03 4.07
N GLU A 91 -28.09 -5.47 4.67
CA GLU A 91 -28.39 -4.03 4.63
C GLU A 91 -28.29 -3.37 6.01
N SER A 92 -28.87 -3.96 7.05
CA SER A 92 -28.86 -3.40 8.42
C SER A 92 -29.29 -4.42 9.48
N GLY A 93 -29.17 -4.04 10.76
CA GLY A 93 -29.52 -4.88 11.90
C GLY A 93 -28.36 -5.76 12.38
N VAL A 94 -28.57 -6.53 13.44
CA VAL A 94 -27.63 -7.60 13.80
C VAL A 94 -27.79 -8.77 12.83
N PHE A 95 -26.73 -9.05 12.08
CA PHE A 95 -26.66 -10.15 11.13
C PHE A 95 -26.70 -11.50 11.84
N THR A 96 -27.87 -12.14 11.75
CA THR A 96 -28.09 -13.52 12.19
C THR A 96 -28.24 -14.50 11.05
N GLY A 97 -27.97 -14.07 9.81
CA GLY A 97 -28.10 -14.90 8.62
C GLY A 97 -27.18 -16.12 8.63
N ARG A 98 -27.41 -17.02 7.68
CA ARG A 98 -26.61 -18.24 7.49
C ARG A 98 -25.25 -17.92 6.87
N CYS A 99 -24.23 -18.50 7.48
CA CYS A 99 -22.85 -18.60 7.00
C CYS A 99 -22.23 -19.83 7.67
N GLY A 100 -21.24 -20.44 7.02
CA GLY A 100 -20.39 -21.49 7.55
C GLY A 100 -19.12 -20.92 8.19
N THR A 101 -18.01 -21.62 7.96
CA THR A 101 -16.68 -21.30 8.49
C THR A 101 -15.58 -21.50 7.44
N GLU A 102 -15.93 -21.52 6.15
CA GLU A 102 -14.96 -21.56 5.05
C GLU A 102 -14.44 -20.13 4.82
N LEU A 103 -13.44 -19.74 5.61
CA LEU A 103 -12.91 -18.38 5.63
C LEU A 103 -12.40 -17.97 4.24
N ASP A 104 -12.96 -16.87 3.70
CA ASP A 104 -12.68 -16.40 2.35
C ASP A 104 -12.43 -14.88 2.27
N HIS A 105 -12.69 -14.14 3.37
CA HIS A 105 -12.61 -12.68 3.37
C HIS A 105 -12.08 -12.13 4.70
N ALA A 106 -11.18 -11.16 4.61
CA ALA A 106 -10.60 -10.48 5.77
C ALA A 106 -11.27 -9.11 5.98
N VAL A 107 -11.65 -8.82 7.22
CA VAL A 107 -12.33 -7.59 7.65
C VAL A 107 -11.74 -7.08 8.96
N LEU A 108 -12.24 -5.93 9.45
CA LEU A 108 -11.73 -5.32 10.67
C LEU A 108 -12.81 -5.23 11.74
N ALA A 109 -12.65 -5.96 12.84
CA ALA A 109 -13.46 -5.79 14.03
C ALA A 109 -13.03 -4.50 14.74
N VAL A 110 -13.90 -3.50 14.78
CA VAL A 110 -13.61 -2.16 15.33
C VAL A 110 -14.30 -1.89 16.66
N GLY A 111 -15.17 -2.82 17.09
CA GLY A 111 -15.90 -2.71 18.34
C GLY A 111 -16.86 -3.87 18.53
N TYR A 112 -17.62 -3.79 19.62
CA TYR A 112 -18.71 -4.71 19.92
C TYR A 112 -19.74 -4.00 20.78
N GLY A 113 -20.94 -4.57 20.86
CA GLY A 113 -22.02 -4.01 21.66
C GLY A 113 -23.13 -5.02 21.90
N LYS A 114 -24.27 -4.47 22.31
CA LYS A 114 -25.53 -5.17 22.50
C LYS A 114 -26.65 -4.24 22.05
N GLU A 115 -27.64 -4.77 21.34
CA GLU A 115 -28.83 -4.00 21.01
C GLU A 115 -29.60 -3.58 22.28
N ALA A 116 -30.40 -2.51 22.16
CA ALA A 116 -31.24 -2.02 23.25
C ALA A 116 -32.21 -3.11 23.76
N ASP A 117 -32.77 -2.89 24.96
CA ASP A 117 -33.81 -3.72 25.57
C ASP A 117 -33.47 -5.21 25.74
N GLY A 118 -32.18 -5.52 25.86
CA GLY A 118 -31.70 -6.89 26.04
C GLY A 118 -31.62 -7.69 24.74
N GLY A 119 -31.62 -7.03 23.58
CA GLY A 119 -31.45 -7.63 22.26
C GLY A 119 -30.08 -8.30 22.04
N LYS A 120 -29.74 -8.57 20.77
CA LYS A 120 -28.58 -9.41 20.45
C LYS A 120 -27.26 -8.69 20.72
N ASP A 121 -26.30 -9.46 21.21
CA ASP A 121 -24.90 -9.05 21.27
C ASP A 121 -24.32 -9.05 19.85
N TYR A 122 -23.46 -8.07 19.55
CA TYR A 122 -22.86 -7.96 18.22
C TYR A 122 -21.39 -7.55 18.24
N TRP A 123 -20.68 -7.91 17.19
CA TRP A 123 -19.42 -7.34 16.71
C TRP A 123 -19.73 -6.19 15.75
N LEU A 124 -19.06 -5.05 15.90
CA LEU A 124 -19.07 -3.99 14.88
C LEU A 124 -17.87 -4.21 13.96
N VAL A 125 -18.16 -4.56 12.70
CA VAL A 125 -17.15 -4.97 11.72
C VAL A 125 -17.17 -4.01 10.54
N ARG A 126 -16.00 -3.47 10.20
CA ARG A 126 -15.78 -2.63 9.01
C ARG A 126 -15.45 -3.52 7.82
N ASN A 127 -16.23 -3.39 6.76
CA ASN A 127 -15.99 -4.07 5.48
C ASN A 127 -15.27 -3.13 4.48
N SER A 128 -14.86 -3.69 3.34
CA SER A 128 -14.14 -3.01 2.26
C SER A 128 -14.93 -2.93 0.94
N TRP A 129 -16.25 -3.15 0.98
CA TRP A 129 -17.16 -3.11 -0.19
C TRP A 129 -17.82 -1.74 -0.42
N GLY A 130 -17.26 -0.69 0.19
CA GLY A 130 -17.76 0.68 0.07
C GLY A 130 -18.93 1.00 0.99
N PRO A 131 -19.30 2.29 1.10
CA PRO A 131 -20.29 2.76 2.07
C PRO A 131 -21.74 2.43 1.69
N GLY A 132 -22.00 2.03 0.44
CA GLY A 132 -23.34 1.66 -0.02
C GLY A 132 -23.78 0.25 0.40
N TRP A 133 -22.87 -0.55 0.97
CA TRP A 133 -23.17 -1.88 1.50
C TRP A 133 -23.36 -1.81 3.02
N GLY A 134 -24.35 -2.53 3.54
CA GLY A 134 -24.63 -2.57 4.98
C GLY A 134 -24.88 -1.19 5.60
N GLU A 135 -24.48 -1.05 6.86
CA GLU A 135 -24.66 0.16 7.66
C GLU A 135 -23.51 1.14 7.40
N GLY A 136 -23.49 1.78 6.23
CA GLY A 136 -22.42 2.71 5.85
C GLY A 136 -21.07 2.03 5.61
N GLY A 137 -21.07 0.79 5.12
CA GLY A 137 -19.89 -0.05 4.94
C GLY A 137 -19.56 -0.95 6.13
N TYR A 138 -20.40 -0.94 7.18
CA TYR A 138 -20.24 -1.77 8.37
C TYR A 138 -21.32 -2.86 8.43
N ILE A 139 -21.03 -3.89 9.21
CA ILE A 139 -21.98 -4.94 9.59
C ILE A 139 -21.91 -5.15 11.11
N ARG A 140 -23.08 -5.30 11.72
CA ARG A 140 -23.20 -5.77 13.10
C ARG A 140 -23.38 -7.28 13.09
N MET A 141 -22.32 -8.06 13.30
CA MET A 141 -22.39 -9.53 13.28
C MET A 141 -22.79 -10.07 14.64
N GLU A 142 -23.69 -11.05 14.71
CA GLU A 142 -24.09 -11.68 15.97
C GLU A 142 -22.86 -12.20 16.76
N ARG A 143 -22.81 -11.90 18.05
CA ARG A 143 -21.72 -12.26 18.97
C ARG A 143 -22.25 -13.15 20.10
N ASN A 144 -21.36 -13.91 20.73
CA ASN A 144 -21.69 -14.87 21.78
C ASN A 144 -22.62 -15.97 21.27
N VAL A 145 -22.31 -16.49 20.08
CA VAL A 145 -23.02 -17.64 19.51
C VAL A 145 -22.53 -18.92 20.17
N THR A 146 -23.27 -20.02 20.01
CA THR A 146 -22.88 -21.32 20.58
C THR A 146 -21.66 -21.94 19.90
N ALA A 147 -21.40 -21.57 18.64
CA ALA A 147 -20.24 -22.04 17.89
C ALA A 147 -18.96 -21.33 18.35
N ARG A 148 -17.94 -22.11 18.73
CA ARG A 148 -16.66 -21.55 19.21
C ARG A 148 -15.93 -20.70 18.17
N ALA A 149 -16.08 -21.06 16.90
CA ALA A 149 -15.58 -20.29 15.77
C ALA A 149 -16.17 -18.87 15.67
N GLY A 150 -17.24 -18.57 16.41
CA GLY A 150 -18.00 -17.34 16.28
C GLY A 150 -18.86 -17.31 15.01
N LYS A 151 -19.66 -16.25 14.85
CA LYS A 151 -20.50 -16.07 13.65
C LYS A 151 -19.62 -15.93 12.41
N CYS A 152 -19.88 -16.77 11.40
CA CYS A 152 -19.12 -16.83 10.15
C CYS A 152 -17.61 -17.09 10.32
N GLY A 153 -17.19 -17.71 11.43
CA GLY A 153 -15.77 -18.00 11.69
C GLY A 153 -14.95 -16.83 12.22
N ILE A 154 -15.57 -15.72 12.63
CA ILE A 154 -14.90 -14.48 13.05
C ILE A 154 -13.83 -14.66 14.15
N ALA A 155 -13.93 -15.71 14.97
CA ALA A 155 -12.96 -16.00 16.04
C ALA A 155 -11.89 -17.04 15.66
N MET A 156 -11.91 -17.58 14.43
CA MET A 156 -10.98 -18.64 14.01
C MET A 156 -9.58 -18.13 13.68
N PHE A 157 -9.51 -16.97 13.00
CA PHE A 157 -8.26 -16.39 12.52
C PHE A 157 -8.30 -14.87 12.68
N ALA A 158 -7.70 -14.39 13.76
CA ALA A 158 -7.71 -12.99 14.14
C ALA A 158 -6.34 -12.56 14.65
N SER A 159 -5.86 -11.42 14.19
CA SER A 159 -4.55 -10.89 14.56
C SER A 159 -4.54 -9.37 14.58
N TYR A 160 -3.61 -8.80 15.32
CA TYR A 160 -3.49 -7.35 15.46
C TYR A 160 -2.02 -6.90 15.52
N PRO A 161 -1.69 -5.73 14.97
CA PRO A 161 -0.33 -5.20 15.04
C PRO A 161 -0.01 -4.69 16.44
N VAL A 162 1.25 -4.81 16.85
CA VAL A 162 1.76 -4.30 18.12
C VAL A 162 2.65 -3.08 17.89
N LYS A 163 2.48 -2.05 18.71
CA LYS A 163 3.32 -0.84 18.72
C LYS A 163 3.73 -0.48 20.15
N ASN A 164 5.03 -0.43 20.38
CA ASN A 164 5.66 -0.19 21.69
C ASN A 164 6.35 1.19 21.79
N GLY A 165 6.29 2.01 20.74
CA GLY A 165 7.01 3.29 20.69
C GLY A 165 6.44 4.25 19.65
N PRO A 166 6.98 5.48 19.56
CA PRO A 166 6.53 6.43 18.55
C PRO A 166 6.80 5.92 17.14
N ASN A 167 6.05 6.46 16.17
CA ASN A 167 6.33 6.23 14.76
C ASN A 167 7.70 6.84 14.37
N PRO A 168 8.32 6.35 13.29
CA PRO A 168 9.50 6.99 12.74
C PRO A 168 9.16 8.45 12.47
N LYS A 169 10.08 9.37 12.77
CA LYS A 169 9.93 10.73 12.24
C LYS A 169 9.81 10.58 10.73
N PRO A 170 8.76 11.11 10.08
CA PRO A 170 8.63 11.05 8.64
C PRO A 170 9.97 11.48 8.06
N ALA A 171 10.58 10.60 7.26
CA ALA A 171 11.82 10.96 6.61
C ALA A 171 11.55 12.30 5.92
N PRO A 172 12.36 13.35 6.16
CA PRO A 172 12.27 14.56 5.36
C PRO A 172 12.21 14.11 3.91
N PRO A 173 11.34 14.69 3.05
CA PRO A 173 11.32 14.33 1.64
C PRO A 173 12.77 14.30 1.18
N ALA A 174 13.23 13.11 0.79
CA ALA A 174 14.66 12.92 0.61
C ALA A 174 15.13 13.99 -0.38
N PRO A 175 16.28 14.64 -0.11
CA PRO A 175 16.65 15.86 -0.79
C PRO A 175 16.56 15.64 -2.30
N GLU A 176 15.76 16.47 -2.98
CA GLU A 176 15.61 16.41 -4.43
C GLU A 176 17.01 16.37 -5.05
N GLY A 177 17.29 15.36 -5.88
CA GLY A 177 18.55 15.26 -6.58
C GLY A 177 18.64 16.40 -7.57
N LYS A 178 19.47 17.41 -7.29
CA LYS A 178 19.72 18.51 -8.22
C LYS A 178 20.41 17.96 -9.47
N CYS A 179 19.72 18.02 -10.61
CA CYS A 179 20.31 17.66 -11.90
C CYS A 179 21.25 18.76 -12.38
N ASP A 180 20.80 20.01 -12.23
CA ASP A 180 21.58 21.21 -12.47
C ASP A 180 21.08 22.37 -11.57
N ARG A 181 21.45 23.61 -11.92
CA ARG A 181 21.03 24.82 -11.19
C ARG A 181 19.51 25.06 -11.22
N TYR A 182 18.80 24.56 -12.23
CA TYR A 182 17.41 24.91 -12.51
C TYR A 182 16.48 23.70 -12.56
N SER A 183 17.00 22.49 -12.45
CA SER A 183 16.27 21.25 -12.66
C SER A 183 16.57 20.25 -11.54
N SER A 184 15.51 19.65 -11.01
CA SER A 184 15.61 18.63 -9.95
C SER A 184 14.77 17.41 -10.26
N CYS A 185 15.19 16.28 -9.68
CA CYS A 185 14.45 15.03 -9.70
C CYS A 185 14.04 14.60 -8.29
N PRO A 186 12.95 13.81 -8.15
CA PRO A 186 12.57 13.22 -6.87
C PRO A 186 13.71 12.39 -6.27
N ALA A 187 13.66 12.19 -4.96
CA ALA A 187 14.60 11.31 -4.27
C ALA A 187 14.66 9.91 -4.88
N GLY A 188 15.84 9.28 -4.83
CA GLY A 188 16.06 7.94 -5.39
C GLY A 188 15.94 7.88 -6.92
N SER A 189 15.88 9.03 -7.59
CA SER A 189 15.87 9.12 -9.05
C SER A 189 17.22 9.55 -9.61
N THR A 190 17.52 9.10 -10.82
CA THR A 190 18.73 9.52 -11.55
C THR A 190 18.39 10.57 -12.60
N CYS A 191 19.12 11.68 -12.59
CA CYS A 191 19.03 12.73 -13.59
C CYS A 191 19.63 12.27 -14.92
N CYS A 192 18.80 12.15 -15.95
CA CYS A 192 19.22 11.76 -17.28
C CYS A 192 19.05 12.91 -18.26
N CYS A 193 20.13 13.27 -18.95
CA CYS A 193 20.05 14.27 -20.00
C CYS A 193 19.17 13.77 -21.16
N THR A 194 18.12 14.51 -21.48
CA THR A 194 17.21 14.20 -22.60
C THR A 194 17.55 15.03 -23.83
N TYR A 195 18.04 16.26 -23.63
CA TYR A 195 18.50 17.12 -24.70
C TYR A 195 19.72 17.93 -24.26
N GLY A 196 20.81 17.87 -25.03
CA GLY A 196 22.04 18.58 -24.73
C GLY A 196 22.76 18.99 -26.00
N VAL A 197 23.56 20.05 -25.90
CA VAL A 197 24.44 20.56 -26.95
C VAL A 197 25.86 20.54 -26.41
N ARG A 198 26.77 19.82 -27.08
CA ARG A 198 28.12 19.55 -26.60
C ARG A 198 28.10 18.93 -25.19
N SER A 199 28.81 19.52 -24.24
CA SER A 199 28.91 19.10 -22.83
C SER A 199 27.87 19.75 -21.92
N VAL A 200 26.87 20.47 -22.46
CA VAL A 200 25.81 21.13 -21.70
C VAL A 200 24.48 20.43 -21.91
N CYS A 201 23.84 20.00 -20.82
CA CYS A 201 22.47 19.51 -20.86
C CYS A 201 21.48 20.67 -20.76
N LEU A 202 20.54 20.75 -21.70
CA LEU A 202 19.50 21.80 -21.76
C LEU A 202 18.16 21.31 -21.19
N ALA A 203 17.92 20.00 -21.21
CA ALA A 203 16.73 19.39 -20.64
C ALA A 203 17.07 18.08 -19.93
N TRP A 204 16.47 17.91 -18.75
CA TRP A 204 16.66 16.75 -17.89
C TRP A 204 15.35 15.94 -17.78
N GLY A 205 15.50 14.63 -17.64
CA GLY A 205 14.45 13.71 -17.26
C GLY A 205 14.87 12.90 -16.05
N CYS A 206 13.90 12.48 -15.25
CA CYS A 206 14.10 11.68 -14.06
C CYS A 206 13.87 10.21 -14.38
N CYS A 207 14.88 9.40 -14.09
CA CYS A 207 14.74 7.95 -14.04
C CYS A 207 14.33 7.52 -12.63
N PRO A 208 13.26 6.74 -12.43
CA PRO A 208 12.79 6.31 -11.11
C PRO A 208 13.64 5.16 -10.53
N ALA A 209 14.96 5.29 -10.59
CA ALA A 209 15.92 4.38 -10.00
C ALA A 209 17.22 5.14 -9.68
N GLU A 210 17.86 4.78 -8.58
CA GLU A 210 19.13 5.33 -8.14
C GLU A 210 20.29 4.70 -8.91
N GLY A 211 21.29 5.50 -9.31
CA GLY A 211 22.44 5.03 -10.10
C GLY A 211 22.07 4.45 -11.47
N ALA A 212 20.92 4.86 -12.03
CA ALA A 212 20.40 4.29 -13.25
C ALA A 212 21.23 4.70 -14.48
N THR A 213 21.36 3.78 -15.42
CA THR A 213 21.99 4.05 -16.71
C THR A 213 21.01 4.74 -17.65
N CYS A 214 21.35 5.94 -18.11
CA CYS A 214 20.54 6.70 -19.06
C CYS A 214 20.68 6.13 -20.48
N CYS A 215 19.62 5.52 -21.00
CA CYS A 215 19.60 4.99 -22.37
C CYS A 215 19.67 6.09 -23.45
N ARG A 216 20.21 5.73 -24.62
CA ARG A 216 20.40 6.67 -25.75
C ARG A 216 19.10 7.09 -26.42
N ASP A 217 18.01 6.36 -26.18
CA ASP A 217 16.68 6.66 -26.70
C ASP A 217 16.02 7.89 -26.06
N ARG A 218 16.68 8.49 -25.06
CA ARG A 218 16.27 9.71 -24.32
C ARG A 218 14.93 9.59 -23.58
N SER A 219 14.26 8.45 -23.65
CA SER A 219 12.93 8.21 -23.09
C SER A 219 12.93 7.11 -22.03
N THR A 220 13.96 6.25 -22.01
CA THR A 220 14.07 5.18 -21.02
C THR A 220 15.40 5.20 -20.29
N CYS A 221 15.47 4.44 -19.20
CA CYS A 221 16.65 4.24 -18.40
C CYS A 221 16.65 2.83 -17.80
N CYS A 222 17.83 2.38 -17.39
CA CYS A 222 18.02 1.05 -16.83
C CYS A 222 18.48 1.11 -15.38
N PRO A 223 17.98 0.25 -14.49
CA PRO A 223 18.47 0.15 -13.11
C PRO A 223 19.97 -0.14 -13.06
N ALA A 224 20.64 0.25 -11.96
CA ALA A 224 22.07 0.03 -11.77
C ALA A 224 22.50 -1.45 -11.90
N ASP A 225 21.64 -2.38 -11.46
CA ASP A 225 21.88 -3.83 -11.54
C ASP A 225 21.77 -4.40 -12.96
N TYR A 226 21.14 -3.66 -13.88
CA TYR A 226 20.91 -4.06 -15.28
C TYR A 226 21.32 -2.93 -16.23
N PRO A 227 22.59 -2.49 -16.25
CA PRO A 227 22.98 -1.22 -16.87
C PRO A 227 22.94 -1.24 -18.41
N VAL A 228 22.79 -2.40 -19.06
CA VAL A 228 22.87 -2.52 -20.52
C VAL A 228 21.53 -2.22 -21.18
N CYS A 229 21.40 -1.07 -21.83
CA CYS A 229 20.20 -0.69 -22.58
C CYS A 229 20.06 -1.43 -23.92
N ASN A 230 18.97 -2.16 -24.09
CA ASN A 230 18.55 -2.75 -25.36
C ASN A 230 17.44 -1.89 -25.98
N ALA A 231 17.82 -0.85 -26.72
CA ALA A 231 16.87 0.14 -27.27
C ALA A 231 15.80 -0.48 -28.21
N GLY A 232 16.15 -1.53 -28.96
CA GLY A 232 15.23 -2.19 -29.89
C GLY A 232 14.11 -2.99 -29.20
N SER A 233 14.34 -3.50 -27.99
CA SER A 233 13.36 -4.27 -27.23
C SER A 233 12.83 -3.56 -25.97
N ARG A 234 13.29 -2.34 -25.69
CA ARG A 234 12.98 -1.57 -24.47
C ARG A 234 13.26 -2.36 -23.19
N THR A 235 14.33 -3.14 -23.19
CA THR A 235 14.77 -3.93 -22.03
C THR A 235 16.17 -3.52 -21.58
N CYS A 236 16.52 -3.95 -20.38
CA CYS A 236 17.77 -3.74 -19.69
C CYS A 236 18.38 -5.09 -19.35
N ALA A 237 19.68 -5.28 -19.59
CA ALA A 237 20.38 -6.53 -19.30
C ALA A 237 21.50 -6.32 -18.29
N LYS A 238 21.82 -7.39 -17.54
CA LYS A 238 22.94 -7.37 -16.58
C LYS A 238 24.30 -7.26 -17.27
N SER A 239 24.42 -7.87 -18.45
CA SER A 239 25.61 -7.81 -19.30
C SER A 239 25.21 -7.98 -20.78
N LYS A 240 26.12 -7.63 -21.69
CA LYS A 240 25.88 -7.74 -23.14
C LYS A 240 25.64 -9.21 -23.53
N GLY A 241 24.48 -9.52 -24.09
CA GLY A 241 24.09 -10.89 -24.48
C GLY A 241 23.55 -11.76 -23.33
N SER A 242 23.34 -11.19 -22.13
CA SER A 242 22.70 -11.91 -21.03
C SER A 242 21.25 -12.29 -21.39
N PRO A 243 20.83 -13.54 -21.14
CA PRO A 243 19.43 -13.94 -21.29
C PRO A 243 18.52 -13.33 -20.21
N TYR A 244 19.11 -12.86 -19.10
CA TYR A 244 18.38 -12.18 -18.03
C TYR A 244 18.20 -10.70 -18.37
N THR A 245 16.96 -10.34 -18.69
CA THR A 245 16.54 -8.97 -18.99
C THR A 245 15.41 -8.52 -18.06
N VAL A 246 15.34 -7.21 -17.83
CA VAL A 246 14.24 -6.52 -17.17
C VAL A 246 13.72 -5.42 -18.07
N ASP A 247 12.48 -4.98 -17.89
CA ASP A 247 11.94 -3.86 -18.68
C ASP A 247 12.68 -2.55 -18.36
N ALA A 248 12.91 -1.74 -19.38
CA ALA A 248 13.44 -0.39 -19.20
C ALA A 248 12.42 0.52 -18.52
N LEU A 249 12.88 1.36 -17.61
CA LEU A 249 12.05 2.30 -16.87
C LEU A 249 11.79 3.55 -17.72
N PRO A 250 10.55 4.04 -17.81
CA PRO A 250 10.27 5.30 -18.50
C PRO A 250 10.84 6.49 -17.71
N ARG A 251 11.34 7.50 -18.42
CA ARG A 251 11.72 8.77 -17.82
C ARG A 251 10.51 9.69 -17.68
N THR A 252 10.47 10.48 -16.62
CA THR A 252 9.56 11.62 -16.48
C THR A 252 10.31 12.94 -16.68
N PRO A 253 9.66 14.05 -17.05
CA PRO A 253 10.31 15.35 -17.11
C PRO A 253 10.84 15.78 -15.73
N ALA A 254 12.04 16.37 -15.67
CA ALA A 254 12.54 16.96 -14.43
C ALA A 254 11.75 18.21 -14.05
N LYS A 255 11.61 18.47 -12.74
CA LYS A 255 10.95 19.67 -12.24
C LYS A 255 11.88 20.87 -12.47
N ARG A 256 11.43 21.85 -13.25
CA ARG A 256 12.15 23.11 -13.43
C ARG A 256 11.82 24.06 -12.28
N GLN A 257 12.82 24.54 -11.56
CA GLN A 257 12.66 25.67 -10.65
C GLN A 257 12.53 26.96 -11.48
N ARG A 258 11.48 27.73 -11.22
CA ARG A 258 11.29 29.05 -11.84
C ARG A 258 12.46 29.96 -11.45
N THR A 259 13.06 30.64 -12.42
CA THR A 259 14.04 31.70 -12.15
C THR A 259 13.31 32.98 -11.78
N ALA A 260 13.86 33.79 -10.88
CA ALA A 260 13.32 35.12 -10.53
C ALA A 260 13.11 36.03 -11.75
N VAL A 261 13.84 35.78 -12.84
CA VAL A 261 13.67 36.48 -14.13
C VAL A 261 12.35 36.10 -14.81
N SER A 262 11.87 34.85 -14.71
CA SER A 262 10.58 34.47 -15.31
C SER A 262 9.40 35.08 -14.55
N GLU A 263 9.50 35.25 -13.23
CA GLU A 263 8.49 35.96 -12.43
C GLU A 263 8.44 37.45 -12.79
N LEU A 264 9.60 38.09 -13.01
CA LEU A 264 9.67 39.48 -13.48
C LEU A 264 9.10 39.66 -14.90
N VAL A 265 9.36 38.72 -15.81
CA VAL A 265 8.85 38.80 -17.19
C VAL A 265 7.34 38.59 -17.21
N ASP A 266 6.79 37.62 -16.48
CA ASP A 266 5.34 37.42 -16.37
C ASP A 266 4.64 38.62 -15.71
N SER A 267 5.31 39.30 -14.76
CA SER A 267 4.79 40.51 -14.12
C SER A 267 4.88 41.77 -14.99
N ILE A 268 5.72 41.79 -16.02
CA ILE A 268 5.82 42.89 -17.00
C ILE A 268 4.77 42.73 -18.12
N PHE A 269 4.42 41.50 -18.49
CA PHE A 269 3.43 41.21 -19.54
C PHE A 269 1.98 41.08 -19.03
N SER A 270 1.73 41.33 -17.74
CA SER A 270 0.39 41.32 -17.12
C SER A 270 -0.18 42.71 -16.84
N ILE A 271 0.31 43.76 -17.53
CA ILE A 271 -0.29 45.13 -17.53
C ILE A 271 -0.97 45.38 -18.87
#